data_AF-A0A7K3KJS6-F1
#
_entry.id   AF-A0A7K3KJS6-F1
#
_cell.length_a   1.000
_cell.length_b   1.000
_cell.length_c   1.000
_cell.angle_alpha   90.00
_cell.angle_beta   90.00
_cell.angle_gamma   90.00
#
_symmetry.space_group_name_H-M   'P 1'
#
loop_
_entity.id
_entity.type
_entity.pdbx_description
1 polymer ?
#
loop_
_entity_poly.entity_id
_entity_poly.type
_entity_poly.pdbx_seq_one_letter_code
_entity_poly.pdbx_strand_id
1 'polypeptide(L)'
;MKKIANAKRLVALVAAASLAACLAAGCAQSSGVGSGEQNPQQPATGSGQEAETSQGGFDMASYPQHAAACEGADSLAGFHMALGQDCESCHAGDFAEQLAVAGVEGEPEMSSLYYTDTATCLGSGCHVSWESLAEKTADLGEYNPHDSIHGTIEDCNECHKGHSEQVDICGQCHPNGGQTMKR
;
A
#
# COMPACT_ATOMS: atom_id res chain seq x y z
N MET A 1 -7.57 59.74 9.09
CA MET A 1 -7.62 59.81 10.56
C MET A 1 -9.01 59.43 11.07
N LYS A 2 -9.20 58.21 11.55
CA LYS A 2 -10.28 57.86 12.50
C LYS A 2 -9.83 56.62 13.28
N LYS A 3 -10.03 56.71 14.59
CA LYS A 3 -9.33 56.00 15.65
C LYS A 3 -10.03 54.69 16.01
N ILE A 4 -9.22 53.64 16.23
CA ILE A 4 -9.16 52.75 17.40
C ILE A 4 -10.47 52.07 17.85
N ALA A 5 -10.48 50.73 17.86
CA ALA A 5 -10.93 49.95 19.00
C ALA A 5 -10.24 48.56 19.03
N ASN A 6 -9.23 48.44 19.90
CA ASN A 6 -8.70 47.19 20.43
C ASN A 6 -9.73 46.56 21.37
N ALA A 7 -10.01 45.26 21.22
CA ALA A 7 -10.63 44.47 22.28
C ALA A 7 -9.78 43.20 22.51
N LYS A 8 -9.05 43.22 23.61
CA LYS A 8 -8.24 42.13 24.17
C LYS A 8 -8.99 41.60 25.40
N ARG A 9 -8.78 40.30 25.73
CA ARG A 9 -9.16 39.55 26.97
C ARG A 9 -10.51 38.82 26.87
N LEU A 10 -10.74 37.59 27.38
CA LEU A 10 -10.10 36.68 28.36
C LEU A 10 -10.29 35.22 27.88
N VAL A 11 -9.28 34.34 27.91
CA VAL A 11 -8.99 33.29 28.94
C VAL A 11 -10.21 32.48 29.41
N ALA A 12 -10.24 31.20 29.05
CA ALA A 12 -10.70 30.10 29.92
C ALA A 12 -9.94 28.81 29.58
N LEU A 13 -8.96 28.48 30.41
CA LEU A 13 -8.38 27.15 30.54
C LEU A 13 -9.42 26.25 31.21
N VAL A 14 -9.79 25.14 30.57
CA VAL A 14 -10.42 24.01 31.26
C VAL A 14 -9.51 22.82 31.06
N ALA A 15 -8.65 22.61 32.07
CA ALA A 15 -8.04 21.31 32.32
C ALA A 15 -9.09 20.43 32.99
N ALA A 16 -9.44 19.30 32.36
CA ALA A 16 -10.11 18.20 33.03
C ALA A 16 -9.21 16.97 32.90
N ALA A 17 -8.45 16.72 33.95
CA ALA A 17 -7.79 15.45 34.17
C ALA A 17 -8.84 14.44 34.63
N SER A 18 -8.97 13.34 33.90
CA SER A 18 -9.69 12.14 34.35
C SER A 18 -8.77 10.94 34.14
N LEU A 19 -8.19 10.52 35.26
CA LEU A 19 -7.42 9.30 35.43
C LEU A 19 -8.41 8.12 35.43
N ALA A 20 -8.24 7.15 34.53
CA ALA A 20 -8.74 5.80 34.71
C ALA A 20 -7.85 4.82 33.94
N ALA A 21 -6.85 4.32 34.64
CA ALA A 21 -6.15 3.10 34.27
C ALA A 21 -7.13 1.93 34.33
N CYS A 22 -7.05 1.00 33.37
CA CYS A 22 -7.10 -0.44 33.64
C CYS A 22 -6.78 -1.24 32.38
N LEU A 23 -5.77 -2.10 32.55
CA LEU A 23 -5.65 -3.45 31.99
C LEU A 23 -5.15 -3.58 30.54
N ALA A 24 -3.84 -3.82 30.46
CA ALA A 24 -3.23 -4.64 29.43
C ALA A 24 -3.98 -5.98 29.30
N ALA A 25 -4.74 -6.13 28.22
CA ALA A 25 -5.08 -7.45 27.70
C ALA A 25 -4.00 -7.78 26.66
N GLY A 26 -3.05 -8.63 27.05
CA GLY A 26 -2.10 -9.22 26.13
C GLY A 26 -2.85 -10.00 25.05
N CYS A 27 -2.51 -9.74 23.80
CA CYS A 27 -2.86 -10.65 22.71
C CYS A 27 -2.11 -11.96 22.96
N ALA A 28 -2.82 -12.94 23.52
CA ALA A 28 -2.32 -14.28 23.73
C ALA A 28 -2.19 -15.00 22.38
N GLN A 29 -0.97 -15.45 22.09
CA GLN A 29 -0.69 -16.49 21.09
C GLN A 29 -1.50 -17.75 21.43
N SER A 30 -2.34 -18.22 20.51
CA SER A 30 -2.95 -19.54 20.61
C SER A 30 -2.19 -20.54 19.75
N SER A 31 -1.22 -21.21 20.37
CA SER A 31 -0.63 -22.45 19.86
C SER A 31 -1.35 -23.66 20.47
N GLY A 32 -1.97 -24.48 19.62
CA GLY A 32 -1.99 -25.94 19.74
C GLY A 32 -3.16 -26.65 20.46
N VAL A 33 -3.53 -27.81 19.87
CA VAL A 33 -4.36 -28.94 20.37
C VAL A 33 -5.88 -28.71 20.31
N GLY A 34 -6.70 -29.52 19.66
CA GLY A 34 -6.58 -30.92 19.24
C GLY A 34 -7.70 -31.72 19.90
N SER A 35 -8.79 -31.98 19.17
CA SER A 35 -9.83 -32.93 19.56
C SER A 35 -10.29 -33.64 18.30
N GLY A 36 -9.83 -34.89 18.17
CA GLY A 36 -10.18 -35.76 17.07
C GLY A 36 -11.56 -36.39 17.26
N GLU A 37 -12.24 -36.59 16.13
CA GLU A 37 -13.31 -37.56 16.00
C GLU A 37 -12.99 -38.44 14.78
N GLN A 38 -12.84 -39.73 15.07
CA GLN A 38 -12.46 -40.78 14.14
C GLN A 38 -13.71 -41.30 13.42
N ASN A 39 -13.67 -41.42 12.09
CA ASN A 39 -14.58 -42.31 11.36
C ASN A 39 -13.77 -43.17 10.36
N PRO A 40 -13.87 -44.51 10.36
CA PRO A 40 -12.84 -45.37 9.77
C PRO A 40 -13.34 -46.24 8.61
N GLN A 41 -13.09 -45.89 7.34
CA GLN A 41 -13.16 -46.89 6.25
C GLN A 41 -12.11 -46.69 5.13
N GLN A 42 -11.05 -47.52 5.20
CA GLN A 42 -10.32 -48.24 4.11
C GLN A 42 -9.40 -47.45 3.13
N PRO A 43 -8.43 -48.13 2.46
CA PRO A 43 -7.29 -48.86 3.00
C PRO A 43 -5.93 -48.28 2.50
N ALA A 44 -4.86 -48.65 3.18
CA ALA A 44 -3.49 -48.25 2.88
C ALA A 44 -2.90 -48.97 1.65
N THR A 45 -2.39 -48.20 0.70
CA THR A 45 -1.31 -48.62 -0.21
C THR A 45 -0.30 -47.48 -0.30
N GLY A 46 0.89 -47.73 0.22
CA GLY A 46 1.97 -46.75 0.29
C GLY A 46 2.70 -46.56 -1.03
N SER A 47 3.21 -45.35 -1.20
CA SER A 47 4.54 -45.07 -1.73
C SER A 47 4.90 -43.68 -1.25
N GLY A 48 5.94 -43.59 -0.41
CA GLY A 48 6.41 -42.36 0.19
C GLY A 48 6.89 -41.39 -0.89
N GLN A 49 6.09 -40.35 -1.11
CA GLN A 49 6.59 -39.02 -1.36
C GLN A 49 5.81 -38.16 -0.40
N GLU A 50 6.53 -37.65 0.58
CA GLU A 50 6.06 -36.66 1.52
C GLU A 50 5.71 -35.46 0.64
N ALA A 51 4.43 -35.32 0.33
CA ALA A 51 3.93 -34.10 -0.24
C ALA A 51 4.20 -33.04 0.83
N GLU A 52 5.32 -32.32 0.67
CA GLU A 52 5.50 -31.05 1.32
C GLU A 52 4.26 -30.25 0.98
N THR A 53 3.38 -30.14 1.97
CA THR A 53 2.29 -29.18 1.95
C THR A 53 2.98 -27.84 1.76
N SER A 54 2.95 -27.32 0.53
CA SER A 54 3.35 -25.96 0.23
C SER A 54 2.40 -25.06 1.01
N GLN A 55 2.78 -24.76 2.24
CA GLN A 55 2.32 -23.59 2.94
C GLN A 55 2.85 -22.44 2.07
N GLY A 56 2.00 -21.95 1.17
CA GLY A 56 2.22 -20.77 0.33
C GLY A 56 2.30 -19.54 1.22
N GLY A 57 3.33 -19.48 2.04
CA GLY A 57 3.67 -18.36 2.89
C GLY A 57 4.56 -17.43 2.08
N PHE A 58 4.19 -16.16 2.08
CA PHE A 58 5.03 -15.06 1.62
C PHE A 58 6.42 -15.12 2.27
N ASP A 59 7.44 -15.46 1.47
CA ASP A 59 8.83 -15.43 1.90
C ASP A 59 9.52 -14.16 1.39
N MET A 60 9.61 -13.15 2.26
CA MET A 60 10.36 -11.93 1.96
C MET A 60 11.84 -12.16 1.69
N ALA A 61 12.41 -13.26 2.19
CA ALA A 61 13.81 -13.57 1.92
C ALA A 61 14.05 -13.93 0.45
N SER A 62 13.01 -14.32 -0.28
CA SER A 62 13.05 -14.58 -1.71
C SER A 62 13.03 -13.29 -2.55
N TYR A 63 12.68 -12.13 -1.95
CA TYR A 63 12.56 -10.83 -2.63
C TYR A 63 13.26 -9.69 -1.86
N PRO A 64 14.58 -9.79 -1.63
CA PRO A 64 15.30 -8.90 -0.73
C PRO A 64 15.33 -7.44 -1.17
N GLN A 65 15.26 -7.14 -2.47
CA GLN A 65 15.29 -5.77 -2.99
C GLN A 65 13.93 -5.11 -2.84
N HIS A 66 12.84 -5.84 -3.10
CA HIS A 66 11.46 -5.41 -2.83
C HIS A 66 11.24 -5.15 -1.36
N ALA A 67 11.70 -6.05 -0.51
CA ALA A 67 11.64 -5.89 0.94
C ALA A 67 12.43 -4.65 1.40
N ALA A 68 13.66 -4.48 0.93
CA ALA A 68 14.48 -3.32 1.27
C ALA A 68 13.87 -2.00 0.80
N ALA A 69 13.22 -1.97 -0.36
CA ALA A 69 12.55 -0.75 -0.84
C ALA A 69 11.36 -0.33 0.03
N CYS A 70 10.80 -1.23 0.84
CA CYS A 70 9.78 -0.91 1.84
C CYS A 70 10.37 -0.32 3.13
N GLU A 71 11.70 -0.39 3.32
CA GLU A 71 12.39 0.15 4.47
C GLU A 71 12.60 1.67 4.33
N GLY A 72 11.64 2.45 4.82
CA GLY A 72 11.68 3.92 4.82
C GLY A 72 10.70 4.55 3.82
N ALA A 73 10.58 5.88 3.82
CA ALA A 73 9.51 6.59 3.08
C ALA A 73 9.93 7.05 1.66
N ASP A 74 10.97 6.42 1.09
CA ASP A 74 11.56 6.87 -0.17
C ASP A 74 10.92 6.28 -1.44
N SER A 75 10.26 5.13 -1.31
CA SER A 75 9.41 4.52 -2.33
C SER A 75 7.92 4.72 -1.99
N LEU A 76 7.03 4.49 -2.96
CA LEU A 76 5.58 4.52 -2.72
C LEU A 76 5.15 3.45 -1.70
N ALA A 77 5.69 2.23 -1.83
CA ALA A 77 5.42 1.13 -0.92
C ALA A 77 5.93 1.46 0.48
N GLY A 78 7.16 1.97 0.58
CA GLY A 78 7.75 2.39 1.84
C GLY A 78 7.01 3.56 2.51
N PHE A 79 6.49 4.50 1.72
CA PHE A 79 5.61 5.57 2.22
C PHE A 79 4.31 5.00 2.80
N HIS A 80 3.64 4.09 2.09
CA HIS A 80 2.42 3.45 2.59
C HIS A 80 2.67 2.56 3.82
N MET A 81 3.79 1.85 3.86
CA MET A 81 4.25 1.10 5.03
C MET A 81 4.48 2.03 6.23
N ALA A 82 5.06 3.22 6.03
CA ALA A 82 5.21 4.23 7.07
C ALA A 82 3.87 4.80 7.56
N LEU A 83 2.81 4.73 6.74
CA LEU A 83 1.43 5.05 7.13
C LEU A 83 0.70 3.86 7.80
N GLY A 84 1.38 2.73 8.00
CA GLY A 84 0.85 1.55 8.67
C GLY A 84 0.09 0.59 7.76
N GLN A 85 0.24 0.71 6.44
CA GLN A 85 -0.19 -0.35 5.52
C GLN A 85 0.77 -1.54 5.62
N ASP A 86 0.32 -2.70 5.16
CA ASP A 86 1.11 -3.92 5.06
C ASP A 86 1.21 -4.39 3.59
N CYS A 87 1.96 -5.48 3.38
CA CYS A 87 2.19 -6.02 2.03
C CYS A 87 0.85 -6.40 1.34
N GLU A 88 -0.09 -6.94 2.11
CA GLU A 88 -1.39 -7.43 1.62
C GLU A 88 -2.34 -6.28 1.25
N SER A 89 -2.08 -5.07 1.75
CA SER A 89 -2.84 -3.86 1.39
C SER A 89 -2.74 -3.51 -0.10
N CYS A 90 -1.68 -3.96 -0.78
CA CYS A 90 -1.50 -3.81 -2.23
C CYS A 90 -1.41 -5.15 -2.97
N HIS A 91 -0.77 -6.15 -2.37
CA HIS A 91 -0.60 -7.48 -2.96
C HIS A 91 -1.64 -8.47 -2.42
N ALA A 92 -2.88 -8.34 -2.90
CA ALA A 92 -3.93 -9.29 -2.55
C ALA A 92 -3.70 -10.66 -3.23
N GLY A 93 -3.32 -11.68 -2.46
CA GLY A 93 -3.22 -13.07 -2.93
C GLY A 93 -1.83 -13.69 -2.81
N ASP A 94 -1.60 -14.79 -3.53
CA ASP A 94 -0.31 -15.49 -3.55
C ASP A 94 0.68 -14.74 -4.46
N PHE A 95 1.82 -14.30 -3.91
CA PHE A 95 2.85 -13.60 -4.67
C PHE A 95 3.44 -14.44 -5.80
N ALA A 96 3.58 -15.75 -5.63
CA ALA A 96 4.05 -16.64 -6.69
C ALA A 96 3.02 -16.73 -7.82
N GLU A 97 1.71 -16.69 -7.52
CA GLU A 97 0.66 -16.59 -8.54
C GLU A 97 0.71 -15.25 -9.26
N GLN A 98 0.91 -14.15 -8.53
CA GLN A 98 1.09 -12.81 -9.12
C GLN A 98 2.29 -12.80 -10.09
N LEU A 99 3.44 -13.31 -9.68
CA LEU A 99 4.63 -13.38 -10.55
C LEU A 99 4.43 -14.32 -11.74
N ALA A 100 3.73 -15.44 -11.55
CA ALA A 100 3.46 -16.41 -12.61
C ALA A 100 2.60 -15.81 -13.74
N VAL A 101 1.61 -14.98 -13.42
CA VAL A 101 0.81 -14.26 -14.42
C VAL A 101 1.65 -13.23 -15.19
N ALA A 102 2.64 -12.61 -14.54
CA ALA A 102 3.60 -11.74 -15.22
C ALA A 102 4.62 -12.52 -16.09
N GLY A 103 4.67 -13.85 -15.98
CA GLY A 103 5.67 -14.68 -16.65
C GLY A 103 7.10 -14.43 -16.14
N VAL A 104 7.22 -13.90 -14.92
CA VAL A 104 8.50 -13.59 -14.28
C VAL A 104 8.81 -14.70 -13.28
N GLU A 105 9.99 -15.30 -13.41
CA GLU A 105 10.52 -16.23 -12.40
C GLU A 105 11.45 -15.46 -11.45
N GLY A 106 11.17 -15.53 -10.15
CA GLY A 106 11.96 -14.87 -9.12
C GLY A 106 11.61 -13.40 -8.90
N GLU A 107 12.56 -12.64 -8.35
CA GLU A 107 12.35 -11.24 -7.99
C GLU A 107 12.13 -10.37 -9.24
N PRO A 108 11.01 -9.63 -9.34
CA PRO A 108 10.72 -8.81 -10.51
C PRO A 108 11.57 -7.54 -10.54
N GLU A 109 11.49 -6.79 -11.64
CA GLU A 109 12.12 -5.47 -11.72
C GLU A 109 11.42 -4.48 -10.78
N MET A 110 12.18 -3.71 -10.00
CA MET A 110 11.66 -2.77 -9.00
C MET A 110 10.72 -1.70 -9.58
N SER A 111 10.90 -1.35 -10.86
CA SER A 111 10.12 -0.36 -11.60
C SER A 111 8.96 -0.97 -12.40
N SER A 112 8.69 -2.26 -12.19
CA SER A 112 7.64 -3.02 -12.84
C SER A 112 6.30 -2.29 -12.81
N LEU A 113 5.59 -2.33 -13.94
CA LEU A 113 4.15 -2.04 -14.02
C LEU A 113 3.31 -3.26 -13.64
N TYR A 114 3.93 -4.44 -13.67
CA TYR A 114 3.29 -5.67 -13.27
C TYR A 114 2.96 -5.56 -11.79
N TYR A 115 1.66 -5.62 -11.51
CA TYR A 115 1.05 -5.69 -10.20
C TYR A 115 1.00 -4.39 -9.40
N THR A 116 -0.10 -3.67 -9.63
CA THR A 116 -1.05 -3.19 -8.62
C THR A 116 -2.26 -2.72 -9.42
N ASP A 117 -3.43 -3.33 -9.27
CA ASP A 117 -4.61 -2.87 -10.01
C ASP A 117 -4.95 -1.43 -9.58
N THR A 118 -5.24 -0.53 -10.52
CA THR A 118 -5.80 0.80 -10.25
C THR A 118 -6.97 0.73 -9.26
N ALA A 119 -7.77 -0.34 -9.29
CA ALA A 119 -8.84 -0.55 -8.33
C ALA A 119 -8.36 -0.70 -6.87
N THR A 120 -7.15 -1.21 -6.65
CA THR A 120 -6.51 -1.31 -5.33
C THR A 120 -6.16 0.08 -4.81
N CYS A 121 -5.56 0.92 -5.66
CA CYS A 121 -5.25 2.32 -5.36
C CYS A 121 -6.53 3.11 -5.04
N LEU A 122 -7.53 2.96 -5.92
CA LEU A 122 -8.83 3.62 -5.83
C LEU A 122 -9.81 2.96 -4.84
N GLY A 123 -9.35 1.94 -4.11
CA GLY A 123 -10.14 1.20 -3.15
C GLY A 123 -10.80 2.12 -2.12
N SER A 124 -11.98 1.73 -1.65
CA SER A 124 -12.84 2.55 -0.79
C SER A 124 -12.18 2.83 0.57
N GLY A 125 -11.38 3.91 0.62
CA GLY A 125 -10.66 4.36 1.81
C GLY A 125 -9.33 5.05 1.54
N CYS A 126 -8.68 4.80 0.39
CA CYS A 126 -7.31 5.27 0.12
C CYS A 126 -7.30 6.46 -0.87
N HIS A 127 -7.57 6.22 -2.16
CA HIS A 127 -7.62 7.27 -3.19
C HIS A 127 -9.00 7.33 -3.87
N VAL A 128 -9.93 8.07 -3.26
CA VAL A 128 -11.37 8.16 -3.59
C VAL A 128 -11.78 7.89 -5.06
N SER A 129 -11.27 8.65 -6.03
CA SER A 129 -11.55 8.44 -7.45
C SER A 129 -10.56 9.22 -8.32
N TRP A 130 -10.51 8.90 -9.62
CA TRP A 130 -9.73 9.67 -10.60
C TRP A 130 -10.12 11.15 -10.64
N GLU A 131 -11.42 11.45 -10.64
CA GLU A 131 -11.91 12.83 -10.64
C GLU A 131 -11.50 13.58 -9.37
N SER A 132 -11.51 12.89 -8.22
CA SER A 132 -11.06 13.46 -6.95
C SER A 132 -9.57 13.75 -6.95
N LEU A 133 -8.76 12.91 -7.60
CA LEU A 133 -7.33 13.14 -7.78
C LEU A 133 -7.08 14.32 -8.73
N ALA A 134 -7.79 14.37 -9.86
CA ALA A 134 -7.78 15.47 -10.81
C ALA A 134 -8.10 16.81 -10.15
N GLU A 135 -9.14 16.86 -9.32
CA GLU A 135 -9.52 18.07 -8.59
C GLU A 135 -8.43 18.50 -7.59
N LYS A 136 -7.82 17.54 -6.88
CA LYS A 136 -6.73 17.81 -5.93
C LYS A 136 -5.46 18.32 -6.59
N THR A 137 -5.24 18.00 -7.87
CA THR A 137 -4.07 18.43 -8.65
C THR A 137 -4.42 19.47 -9.73
N ALA A 138 -5.58 20.12 -9.61
CA ALA A 138 -6.08 21.09 -10.59
C ALA A 138 -5.21 22.36 -10.70
N ASP A 139 -4.39 22.66 -9.69
CA ASP A 139 -3.45 23.78 -9.70
C ASP A 139 -2.33 23.61 -10.74
N LEU A 140 -2.12 22.40 -11.25
CA LEU A 140 -1.19 22.09 -12.33
C LEU A 140 -1.72 22.50 -13.72
N GLY A 141 -3.02 22.84 -13.84
CA GLY A 141 -3.62 23.27 -15.10
C GLY A 141 -3.48 22.22 -16.21
N GLU A 142 -2.97 22.62 -17.38
CA GLU A 142 -2.75 21.73 -18.54
C GLU A 142 -1.70 20.63 -18.29
N TYR A 143 -0.93 20.74 -17.20
CA TYR A 143 0.04 19.72 -16.79
C TYR A 143 -0.54 18.71 -15.80
N ASN A 144 -1.84 18.79 -15.46
CA ASN A 144 -2.45 17.86 -14.52
C ASN A 144 -2.36 16.41 -15.05
N PRO A 145 -1.58 15.52 -14.41
CA PRO A 145 -1.43 14.14 -14.88
C PRO A 145 -2.71 13.35 -14.65
N HIS A 146 -3.57 13.84 -13.74
CA HIS A 146 -4.84 13.24 -13.44
C HIS A 146 -6.00 13.70 -14.35
N ASP A 147 -5.75 14.73 -15.17
CA ASP A 147 -6.69 15.29 -16.16
C ASP A 147 -5.90 15.71 -17.41
N SER A 148 -5.26 14.72 -18.04
CA SER A 148 -4.28 14.94 -19.10
C SER A 148 -4.94 15.29 -20.44
N ILE A 149 -4.36 16.26 -21.14
CA ILE A 149 -4.73 16.62 -22.52
C ILE A 149 -4.51 15.48 -23.53
N HIS A 150 -3.71 14.48 -23.17
CA HIS A 150 -3.42 13.31 -23.99
C HIS A 150 -4.42 12.16 -23.78
N GLY A 151 -5.47 12.39 -22.97
CA GLY A 151 -6.42 11.38 -22.56
C GLY A 151 -6.10 10.81 -21.17
N THR A 152 -7.02 10.01 -20.65
CA THR A 152 -6.90 9.41 -19.33
C THR A 152 -5.79 8.36 -19.30
N ILE A 153 -4.86 8.51 -18.36
CA ILE A 153 -3.94 7.44 -17.97
C ILE A 153 -4.74 6.47 -17.10
N GLU A 154 -4.86 5.21 -17.49
CA GLU A 154 -5.75 4.27 -16.82
C GLU A 154 -5.07 3.48 -15.70
N ASP A 155 -3.73 3.43 -15.71
CA ASP A 155 -2.91 2.70 -14.74
C ASP A 155 -2.07 3.66 -13.89
N CYS A 156 -2.34 3.67 -12.58
CA CYS A 156 -1.58 4.46 -11.62
C CYS A 156 -0.07 4.15 -11.69
N ASN A 157 0.30 2.89 -11.95
CA ASN A 157 1.68 2.43 -11.91
C ASN A 157 2.52 2.94 -13.08
N GLU A 158 1.92 3.49 -14.14
CA GLU A 158 2.67 4.12 -15.23
C GLU A 158 3.66 5.15 -14.70
N CYS A 159 3.21 5.94 -13.71
CA CYS A 159 4.02 6.94 -13.04
C CYS A 159 4.38 6.51 -11.60
N HIS A 160 3.43 5.90 -10.88
CA HIS A 160 3.57 5.63 -9.45
C HIS A 160 4.16 4.25 -9.15
N LYS A 161 5.49 4.16 -9.05
CA LYS A 161 6.19 2.89 -8.81
C LYS A 161 6.18 2.50 -7.34
N GLY A 162 5.71 1.29 -7.04
CA GLY A 162 5.68 0.73 -5.68
C GLY A 162 7.05 0.72 -5.02
N HIS A 163 8.01 0.01 -5.62
CA HIS A 163 9.29 -0.29 -4.99
C HIS A 163 10.49 0.49 -5.59
N SER A 164 10.26 1.42 -6.51
CA SER A 164 11.31 2.25 -7.10
C SER A 164 10.99 3.74 -7.05
N GLU A 165 11.90 4.55 -7.61
CA GLU A 165 11.61 5.95 -7.87
C GLU A 165 10.41 6.09 -8.83
N GLN A 166 9.62 7.14 -8.61
CA GLN A 166 8.47 7.49 -9.43
C GLN A 166 8.94 7.91 -10.84
N VAL A 167 8.11 7.65 -11.85
CA VAL A 167 8.42 8.00 -13.24
C VAL A 167 7.64 9.25 -13.64
N ASP A 168 8.36 10.25 -14.15
CA ASP A 168 7.77 11.43 -14.78
C ASP A 168 7.67 11.21 -16.29
N ILE A 169 6.53 10.71 -16.76
CA ILE A 169 6.29 10.48 -18.19
C ILE A 169 6.06 11.80 -18.95
N CYS A 170 5.49 12.80 -18.29
CA CYS A 170 5.20 14.12 -18.88
C CYS A 170 6.51 14.88 -19.18
N GLY A 171 7.47 14.77 -18.26
CA GLY A 171 8.82 15.32 -18.33
C GLY A 171 9.66 14.83 -19.50
N GLN A 172 9.28 13.72 -20.14
CA GLN A 172 10.05 13.10 -21.22
C GLN A 172 9.97 13.90 -22.53
N CYS A 173 8.89 14.65 -22.73
CA CYS A 173 8.63 15.40 -23.97
C CYS A 173 8.73 16.92 -23.76
N HIS A 174 8.39 17.40 -22.57
CA HIS A 174 8.37 18.83 -22.22
C HIS A 174 8.61 18.99 -20.72
N PRO A 175 8.89 20.21 -20.23
CA PRO A 175 8.87 20.46 -18.80
C PRO A 175 7.56 19.96 -18.18
N ASN A 176 7.64 19.24 -17.08
CA ASN A 176 6.49 18.64 -16.40
C ASN A 176 5.64 19.68 -15.63
N GLY A 177 5.79 20.97 -15.90
CA GLY A 177 5.08 22.03 -15.16
C GLY A 177 5.53 22.23 -13.71
N GLY A 178 6.68 21.66 -13.29
CA GLY A 178 7.17 21.75 -11.91
C GLY A 178 6.54 20.74 -10.96
N GLN A 179 5.93 19.69 -11.52
CA GLN A 179 5.31 18.63 -10.75
C GLN A 179 6.32 17.89 -9.87
N THR A 180 5.86 17.51 -8.68
CA THR A 180 6.55 16.56 -7.81
C THR A 180 5.63 15.36 -7.60
N MET A 181 6.05 14.21 -8.11
CA MET A 181 5.29 12.97 -7.96
C MET A 181 5.20 12.62 -6.47
N LYS A 182 3.97 12.48 -5.98
CA LYS A 182 3.74 12.05 -4.60
C LYS A 182 4.06 10.56 -4.49
N ARG A 183 4.77 10.24 -3.41
CA ARG A 183 4.96 8.89 -2.89
C ARG A 183 3.84 8.61 -1.90
#